data_AF-A0A921SXL5-F1
#
_entry.id   AF-A0A921SXL5-F1
#
_cell.length_a   1.000
_cell.length_b   1.000
_cell.length_c   1.000
_cell.angle_alpha   90.00
_cell.angle_beta   90.00
_cell.angle_gamma   90.00
#
_symmetry.space_group_name_H-M   'P 1'
#
loop_
_entity.id
_entity.type
_entity.pdbx_description
1 polymer ?
#
loop_
_entity_poly.entity_id
_entity_poly.type
_entity_poly.pdbx_seq_one_letter_code
_entity_poly.pdbx_strand_id
1 'polypeptide(L)'
;MTSSPAPAPRTPRRDDPRMHTVEMAALRFEEVTASDTLGSGPIRARLSTWQIALLVFAGGAAGSLLRLILTLLLPTVTTPTLVELPWATFWVNLVGCLGLGVLSGVLEVRPGRPWMHPLLGTGLCGGFTTFSSVVLEGSAMIGADFPIIALIYGAQTILLCLGAMVAGLLLGRRLGARTAPAVRDGEEP
;
A
#
# COMPACT_ATOMS: atom_id res chain seq x y z
N MET A 1 8.68 40.74 52.53
CA MET A 1 7.86 40.29 51.39
C MET A 1 8.81 39.92 50.26
N THR A 2 9.20 38.65 50.17
CA THR A 2 10.23 38.18 49.21
C THR A 2 9.91 36.76 48.76
N SER A 3 9.46 36.68 47.50
CA SER A 3 9.59 35.62 46.49
C SER A 3 9.69 34.14 46.93
N SER A 4 8.60 33.41 46.74
CA SER A 4 8.59 31.95 46.59
C SER A 4 9.28 31.55 45.28
N PRO A 5 10.28 30.63 45.28
CA PRO A 5 10.84 30.12 44.03
C PRO A 5 9.84 29.20 43.31
N ALA A 6 9.78 29.32 41.98
CA ALA A 6 8.97 28.47 41.11
C ALA A 6 9.45 27.00 41.19
N PRO A 7 8.54 26.00 41.16
CA PRO A 7 8.93 24.60 41.17
C PRO A 7 9.72 24.24 39.91
N ALA A 8 10.85 23.57 40.11
CA ALA A 8 11.75 23.10 39.05
C ALA A 8 11.01 22.20 38.02
N PRO A 9 11.43 22.20 36.74
CA PRO A 9 10.86 21.33 35.72
C PRO A 9 11.02 19.86 36.16
N ARG A 10 9.88 19.16 36.27
CA ARG A 10 9.85 17.74 36.60
C ARG A 10 10.60 16.99 35.51
N THR A 11 11.71 16.35 35.87
CA THR A 11 12.31 15.32 35.05
C THR A 11 11.26 14.23 34.81
N PRO A 12 11.03 13.78 33.57
CA PRO A 12 10.04 12.76 33.30
C PRO A 12 10.44 11.48 34.05
N ARG A 13 9.59 11.09 34.99
CA ARG A 13 9.75 9.88 35.81
C ARG A 13 9.69 8.69 34.86
N ARG A 14 10.70 7.82 34.92
CA ARG A 14 10.88 6.61 34.11
C ARG A 14 9.70 5.62 34.20
N ASP A 15 8.79 5.83 35.15
CA ASP A 15 7.65 4.98 35.47
C ASP A 15 6.30 5.57 34.99
N ASP A 16 6.29 6.37 33.92
CA ASP A 16 5.02 6.82 33.32
C ASP A 16 4.36 5.63 32.60
N PRO A 17 3.15 5.18 33.00
CA PRO A 17 2.43 4.10 32.33
C PRO A 17 2.18 4.37 30.83
N ARG A 18 2.24 5.64 30.40
CA ARG A 18 2.19 6.00 28.98
C ARG A 18 3.47 5.61 28.24
N MET A 19 4.65 5.69 28.86
CA MET A 19 5.91 5.23 28.27
C MET A 19 5.88 3.71 28.06
N HIS A 20 5.36 2.94 29.01
CA HIS A 20 5.16 1.50 28.82
C HIS A 20 4.23 1.18 27.65
N THR A 21 3.20 2.00 27.42
CA THR A 21 2.27 1.81 26.31
C THR A 21 2.92 2.12 24.96
N VAL A 22 3.73 3.18 24.89
CA VAL A 22 4.45 3.58 23.68
C VAL A 22 5.59 2.61 23.37
N GLU A 23 6.33 2.16 24.37
CA GLU A 23 7.39 1.16 24.25
C GLU A 23 6.82 -0.20 23.84
N MET A 24 5.69 -0.63 24.43
CA MET A 24 4.98 -1.84 24.01
C MET A 24 4.41 -1.72 22.60
N ALA A 25 3.94 -0.54 22.18
CA ALA A 25 3.49 -0.31 20.82
C ALA A 25 4.65 -0.34 19.82
N ALA A 26 5.80 0.27 20.15
CA ALA A 26 7.00 0.26 19.32
C ALA A 26 7.58 -1.16 19.20
N LEU A 27 7.68 -1.90 20.32
CA LEU A 27 8.10 -3.30 20.33
C LEU A 27 7.13 -4.17 19.52
N ARG A 28 5.81 -3.94 19.59
CA ARG A 28 4.85 -4.65 18.73
C ARG A 28 4.99 -4.32 17.25
N PHE A 29 5.28 -3.07 16.88
CA PHE A 29 5.53 -2.71 15.48
C PHE A 29 6.83 -3.35 14.96
N GLU A 30 7.88 -3.37 15.78
CA GLU A 30 9.16 -3.97 15.42
C GLU A 30 9.08 -5.52 15.41
N GLU A 31 8.32 -6.10 16.33
CA GLU A 31 8.06 -7.54 16.42
C GLU A 31 7.07 -8.03 15.36
N VAL A 32 6.07 -7.26 14.93
CA VAL A 32 5.25 -7.59 13.74
C VAL A 32 6.11 -7.56 12.47
N THR A 33 7.14 -6.70 12.43
CA THR A 33 8.11 -6.68 11.32
C THR A 33 9.11 -7.85 11.41
N ALA A 34 9.37 -8.38 12.61
CA ALA A 34 10.34 -9.47 12.83
C ALA A 34 9.70 -10.88 12.83
N SER A 35 8.48 -11.03 13.35
CA SER A 35 7.78 -12.30 13.57
C SER A 35 7.14 -12.90 12.32
N ASP A 36 7.07 -12.14 11.21
CA ASP A 36 6.82 -12.71 9.88
C ASP A 36 8.00 -13.56 9.34
N THR A 37 9.09 -13.72 10.12
CA THR A 37 10.27 -14.49 9.69
C THR A 37 10.57 -15.78 10.47
N LEU A 38 9.67 -16.26 11.34
CA LEU A 38 9.81 -17.54 12.05
C LEU A 38 8.58 -18.44 11.91
N GLY A 39 8.22 -18.74 10.65
CA GLY A 39 7.35 -19.85 10.29
C GLY A 39 8.13 -20.92 9.52
N SER A 40 8.30 -22.09 10.14
CA SER A 40 8.99 -23.27 9.64
C SER A 40 8.48 -23.70 8.25
N GLY A 41 9.32 -23.49 7.23
CA GLY A 41 9.13 -23.99 5.87
C GLY A 41 10.48 -24.12 5.17
N PRO A 42 10.57 -24.92 4.07
CA PRO A 42 11.82 -25.15 3.36
C PRO A 42 12.47 -23.81 2.98
N ILE A 43 13.76 -23.69 3.27
CA ILE A 43 14.61 -22.48 3.19
C ILE A 43 14.14 -21.56 2.05
N ARG A 44 13.32 -20.53 2.38
CA ARG A 44 13.10 -19.41 1.48
C ARG A 44 14.43 -18.66 1.43
N ALA A 45 15.02 -18.52 0.25
CA ALA A 45 16.21 -17.70 0.07
C ALA A 45 15.97 -16.32 0.73
N ARG A 46 16.65 -16.03 1.84
CA ARG A 46 16.56 -14.73 2.51
C ARG A 46 17.28 -13.72 1.63
N LEU A 47 16.52 -12.86 0.96
CA LEU A 47 17.07 -11.66 0.36
C LEU A 47 17.67 -10.79 1.47
N SER A 48 18.84 -10.21 1.24
CA SER A 48 19.41 -9.23 2.17
C SER A 48 18.61 -7.93 2.13
N THR A 49 18.67 -7.15 3.20
CA THR A 49 17.95 -5.86 3.31
C THR A 49 18.27 -4.92 2.14
N TRP A 50 19.52 -4.88 1.70
CA TRP A 50 19.93 -4.07 0.54
C TRP A 50 19.34 -4.58 -0.77
N GLN A 51 19.22 -5.90 -0.96
CA GLN A 51 18.55 -6.47 -2.14
C GLN A 51 17.07 -6.10 -2.16
N ILE A 52 16.39 -6.16 -1.01
CA ILE A 52 14.99 -5.73 -0.88
C ILE A 52 14.87 -4.24 -1.24
N ALA A 53 15.75 -3.39 -0.71
CA ALA A 53 15.75 -1.96 -1.01
C ALA A 53 15.93 -1.67 -2.51
N LEU A 54 16.86 -2.37 -3.18
CA LEU A 54 17.07 -2.24 -4.63
C LEU A 54 15.86 -2.69 -5.45
N LEU A 55 15.17 -3.75 -5.03
CA LEU A 55 13.95 -4.23 -5.68
C LEU A 55 12.81 -3.22 -5.52
N VAL A 56 12.61 -2.68 -4.30
CA VAL A 56 11.61 -1.64 -4.04
C VAL A 56 11.93 -0.39 -4.85
N PHE A 57 13.19 0.02 -4.90
CA PHE A 57 13.64 1.17 -5.70
C PHE A 57 13.35 0.98 -7.19
N ALA A 58 13.78 -0.16 -7.77
CA ALA A 58 13.56 -0.44 -9.18
C ALA A 58 12.07 -0.50 -9.54
N GLY A 59 11.28 -1.19 -8.71
CA GLY A 59 9.82 -1.25 -8.87
C GLY A 59 9.18 0.13 -8.74
N GLY A 60 9.53 0.88 -7.70
CA GLY A 60 8.98 2.21 -7.43
C GLY A 60 9.30 3.24 -8.51
N ALA A 61 10.53 3.21 -9.04
CA ALA A 61 10.93 4.03 -10.17
C ALA A 61 10.10 3.69 -11.42
N ALA A 62 9.98 2.40 -11.76
CA ALA A 62 9.17 1.95 -12.88
C ALA A 62 7.68 2.30 -12.71
N GLY A 63 7.13 2.12 -11.50
CA GLY A 63 5.73 2.41 -11.19
C GLY A 63 5.42 3.90 -11.31
N SER A 64 6.30 4.76 -10.77
CA SER A 64 6.15 6.21 -10.85
C SER A 64 6.26 6.72 -12.29
N LEU A 65 7.18 6.15 -13.09
CA LEU A 65 7.30 6.45 -14.51
C LEU A 65 6.05 6.04 -15.30
N LEU A 66 5.52 4.84 -15.03
CA LEU A 66 4.30 4.37 -15.69
C LEU A 66 3.11 5.26 -15.34
N ARG A 67 2.97 5.64 -14.07
CA ARG A 67 1.96 6.60 -13.62
C ARG A 67 2.10 7.94 -14.34
N LEU A 68 3.32 8.45 -14.45
CA LEU A 68 3.60 9.70 -15.17
C LEU A 68 3.16 9.59 -16.63
N ILE A 69 3.56 8.52 -17.33
CA ILE A 69 3.20 8.29 -18.74
C ILE A 69 1.68 8.23 -18.90
N LEU A 70 0.96 7.48 -18.06
CA LEU A 70 -0.50 7.42 -18.14
C LEU A 70 -1.15 8.77 -17.84
N THR A 71 -0.61 9.54 -16.90
CA THR A 71 -1.12 10.89 -16.60
C THR A 71 -0.94 11.83 -17.79
N LEU A 72 0.13 11.69 -18.56
CA LEU A 72 0.38 12.47 -19.77
C LEU A 72 -0.48 12.01 -20.96
N LEU A 73 -0.83 10.72 -21.03
CA LEU A 73 -1.60 10.14 -22.13
C LEU A 73 -3.12 10.29 -21.98
N LEU A 74 -3.63 10.40 -20.75
CA LEU A 74 -5.04 10.66 -20.50
C LEU A 74 -5.27 12.19 -20.43
N PRO A 75 -5.77 12.82 -21.52
CA PRO A 75 -6.10 14.23 -21.48
C PRO A 75 -7.18 14.49 -20.43
N THR A 76 -7.02 15.56 -19.66
CA THR A 76 -8.13 16.15 -18.89
C THR A 76 -9.21 16.53 -19.89
N VAL A 77 -10.37 15.87 -19.80
CA VAL A 77 -11.50 16.17 -20.68
C VAL A 77 -12.09 17.49 -20.21
N THR A 78 -11.56 18.59 -20.74
CA THR A 78 -12.02 19.93 -20.44
C THR A 78 -13.37 20.13 -21.11
N THR A 79 -14.44 19.84 -20.38
CA THR A 79 -15.79 20.18 -20.82
C THR A 79 -16.12 21.54 -20.21
N PRO A 80 -16.52 22.58 -20.98
CA PRO A 80 -16.70 23.94 -20.48
C PRO A 80 -17.73 24.11 -19.34
N THR A 81 -18.48 23.05 -19.04
CA THR A 81 -19.63 23.06 -18.12
C THR A 81 -19.50 22.08 -16.95
N LEU A 82 -18.42 21.28 -16.87
CA LEU A 82 -18.23 20.26 -15.84
C LEU A 82 -16.90 20.43 -15.11
N VAL A 83 -16.89 20.15 -13.80
CA VAL A 83 -15.67 20.07 -13.00
C VAL A 83 -14.71 19.07 -13.64
N GLU A 84 -13.47 19.49 -13.89
CA GLU A 84 -12.43 18.62 -14.43
C GLU A 84 -12.09 17.53 -13.41
N LEU A 85 -12.66 16.34 -13.61
CA LEU A 85 -12.36 15.19 -12.77
C LEU A 85 -11.02 14.56 -13.21
N PRO A 86 -10.07 14.33 -12.28
CA PRO A 86 -8.79 13.71 -12.58
C PRO A 86 -8.93 12.19 -12.81
N TRP A 87 -9.39 11.83 -14.00
CA TRP A 87 -9.61 10.44 -14.40
C TRP A 87 -8.31 9.61 -14.42
N ALA A 88 -7.19 10.23 -14.79
CA ALA A 88 -5.90 9.56 -14.78
C ALA A 88 -5.54 9.05 -13.38
N THR A 89 -5.60 9.93 -12.38
CA THR A 89 -5.32 9.61 -10.98
C THR A 89 -6.25 8.51 -10.45
N PHE A 90 -7.54 8.57 -10.79
CA PHE A 90 -8.49 7.52 -10.44
C PHE A 90 -8.07 6.15 -11.02
N TRP A 91 -7.78 6.09 -12.32
CA TRP A 91 -7.46 4.83 -12.99
C TRP A 91 -6.14 4.22 -12.54
N VAL A 92 -5.09 5.02 -12.32
CA VAL A 92 -3.80 4.50 -11.83
C VAL A 92 -3.94 3.89 -10.43
N ASN A 93 -4.72 4.52 -9.55
CA ASN A 93 -5.02 3.96 -8.24
C ASN A 93 -5.85 2.68 -8.34
N LEU A 94 -6.93 2.69 -9.12
CA LEU A 94 -7.82 1.54 -9.27
C LEU A 94 -7.11 0.32 -9.85
N VAL A 95 -6.37 0.50 -10.95
CA VAL A 95 -5.62 -0.58 -11.62
C VAL A 95 -4.47 -1.06 -10.74
N GLY A 96 -3.78 -0.15 -10.03
CA GLY A 96 -2.71 -0.50 -9.12
C GLY A 96 -3.19 -1.33 -7.92
N CYS A 97 -4.31 -0.93 -7.31
CA CYS A 97 -4.94 -1.70 -6.23
C CYS A 97 -5.45 -3.07 -6.71
N LEU A 98 -6.04 -3.15 -7.91
CA LEU A 98 -6.42 -4.43 -8.51
C LEU A 98 -5.20 -5.34 -8.71
N GLY A 99 -4.13 -4.80 -9.29
CA GLY A 99 -2.88 -5.52 -9.54
C GLY A 99 -2.22 -6.02 -8.26
N LEU A 100 -2.17 -5.18 -7.23
CA LEU A 100 -1.68 -5.57 -5.90
C LEU A 100 -2.52 -6.71 -5.32
N GLY A 101 -3.84 -6.64 -5.43
CA GLY A 101 -4.75 -7.70 -4.99
C GLY A 101 -4.46 -9.01 -5.70
N VAL A 102 -4.35 -8.99 -7.03
CA VAL A 102 -4.02 -10.19 -7.83
C VAL A 102 -2.69 -10.79 -7.38
N LEU A 103 -1.66 -9.95 -7.21
CA LEU A 103 -0.35 -10.39 -6.74
C LEU A 103 -0.44 -11.07 -5.37
N SER A 104 -1.09 -10.42 -4.40
CA SER A 104 -1.28 -10.96 -3.05
C SER A 104 -2.04 -12.29 -3.08
N GLY A 105 -3.11 -12.39 -3.87
CA GLY A 105 -3.92 -13.62 -3.95
C GLY A 105 -3.20 -14.78 -4.62
N VAL A 106 -2.40 -14.53 -5.65
CA VAL A 106 -1.56 -15.58 -6.26
C VAL A 106 -0.50 -16.06 -5.26
N LEU A 107 0.17 -15.13 -4.57
CA LEU A 107 1.24 -15.45 -3.62
C LEU A 107 0.74 -16.17 -2.36
N GLU A 108 -0.52 -15.95 -1.98
CA GLU A 108 -1.17 -16.65 -0.87
C GLU A 108 -1.41 -18.13 -1.18
N VAL A 109 -1.89 -18.43 -2.39
CA VAL A 109 -2.14 -19.82 -2.80
C VAL A 109 -0.86 -20.54 -3.20
N ARG A 110 0.07 -19.84 -3.84
CA ARG A 110 1.34 -20.39 -4.32
C ARG A 110 2.49 -19.49 -3.89
N PRO A 111 3.32 -19.93 -2.91
CA PRO A 111 4.51 -19.20 -2.52
C PRO A 111 5.38 -18.86 -3.72
N GLY A 112 5.42 -17.57 -4.07
CA GLY A 112 6.25 -17.07 -5.16
C GLY A 112 7.71 -16.89 -4.75
N ARG A 113 8.49 -16.29 -5.64
CA ARG A 113 9.88 -15.97 -5.35
C ARG A 113 9.94 -14.81 -4.33
N PRO A 114 10.91 -14.80 -3.40
CA PRO A 114 11.01 -13.77 -2.35
C PRO A 114 11.08 -12.32 -2.85
N TRP A 115 11.54 -12.12 -4.09
CA TRP A 115 11.66 -10.79 -4.70
C TRP A 115 10.35 -10.22 -5.25
N MET A 116 9.31 -11.05 -5.43
CA MET A 116 8.08 -10.65 -6.11
C MET A 116 7.33 -9.57 -5.32
N HIS A 117 7.18 -9.73 -4.01
CA HIS A 117 6.44 -8.76 -3.19
C HIS A 117 7.20 -7.42 -3.04
N PRO A 118 8.51 -7.39 -2.73
CA PRO A 118 9.27 -6.13 -2.72
C PRO A 118 9.25 -5.39 -4.06
N LEU A 119 9.47 -6.10 -5.18
CA LEU A 119 9.55 -5.48 -6.50
C LEU A 119 8.19 -5.05 -7.03
N LEU A 120 7.20 -5.93 -7.01
CA LEU A 120 5.92 -5.73 -7.69
C LEU A 120 4.87 -5.12 -6.76
N GLY A 121 4.81 -5.56 -5.50
CA GLY A 121 3.84 -5.07 -4.53
C GLY A 121 4.26 -3.71 -3.98
N THR A 122 5.29 -3.70 -3.15
CA THR A 122 5.78 -2.48 -2.49
C THR A 122 6.39 -1.49 -3.48
N GLY A 123 7.21 -1.97 -4.43
CA GLY A 123 7.84 -1.13 -5.44
C GLY A 123 6.85 -0.66 -6.51
N LEU A 124 6.53 -1.53 -7.47
CA LEU A 124 5.76 -1.16 -8.67
C LEU A 124 4.37 -0.63 -8.33
N CYS A 125 3.54 -1.39 -7.61
CA CYS A 125 2.19 -0.93 -7.26
C CYS A 125 2.24 0.29 -6.32
N GLY A 126 3.20 0.35 -5.40
CA GLY A 126 3.39 1.49 -4.51
C GLY A 126 3.76 2.79 -5.25
N GLY A 127 4.65 2.74 -6.24
CA GLY A 127 5.02 3.91 -7.05
C GLY A 127 3.97 4.27 -8.12
N PHE A 128 3.21 3.27 -8.58
CA PHE A 128 2.17 3.44 -9.59
C PHE A 128 0.88 4.06 -9.04
N THR A 129 0.54 3.76 -7.78
CA THR A 129 -0.60 4.36 -7.09
C THR A 129 -0.20 5.69 -6.44
N THR A 130 -1.17 6.57 -6.17
CA THR A 130 -0.89 7.87 -5.54
C THR A 130 -2.11 8.40 -4.78
N PHE A 131 -2.05 8.37 -3.45
CA PHE A 131 -3.06 8.99 -2.60
C PHE A 131 -2.84 10.51 -2.47
N SER A 132 -1.59 10.97 -2.51
CA SER A 132 -1.28 12.40 -2.41
C SER A 132 -1.88 13.21 -3.55
N SER A 133 -1.91 12.66 -4.77
CA SER A 133 -2.60 13.30 -5.90
C SER A 133 -4.09 13.46 -5.64
N VAL A 134 -4.78 12.42 -5.13
CA VAL A 134 -6.21 12.49 -4.78
C VAL A 134 -6.49 13.59 -3.75
N VAL A 135 -5.63 13.74 -2.74
CA VAL A 135 -5.74 14.78 -1.72
C VAL A 135 -5.54 16.18 -2.32
N LEU A 136 -4.51 16.35 -3.16
CA LEU A 136 -4.23 17.63 -3.82
C LEU A 136 -5.38 18.04 -4.76
N GLU A 137 -5.89 17.12 -5.56
CA GLU A 137 -7.02 17.33 -6.46
C GLU A 137 -8.30 17.67 -5.69
N GLY A 138 -8.59 16.94 -4.60
CA GLY A 138 -9.69 17.27 -3.70
C GLY A 138 -9.56 18.66 -3.09
N SER A 139 -8.34 19.05 -2.67
CA SER A 139 -8.08 20.39 -2.14
C SER A 139 -8.28 21.49 -3.19
N ALA A 140 -7.90 21.24 -4.44
CA ALA A 140 -8.12 22.17 -5.55
C ALA A 140 -9.61 22.34 -5.84
N MET A 141 -10.40 21.26 -5.83
CA MET A 141 -11.86 21.32 -5.99
C MET A 141 -12.54 22.11 -4.87
N ILE A 142 -12.08 21.96 -3.62
CA ILE A 142 -12.58 22.76 -2.49
C ILE A 142 -12.25 24.24 -2.70
N GLY A 143 -11.03 24.57 -3.13
CA GLY A 143 -10.62 25.94 -3.44
C GLY A 143 -11.36 26.56 -4.64
N ALA A 144 -11.95 25.74 -5.50
CA ALA A 144 -12.77 26.15 -6.64
C ALA A 144 -14.30 26.16 -6.32
N ASP A 145 -14.69 26.17 -5.04
CA ASP A 145 -16.08 26.15 -4.57
C ASP A 145 -16.90 24.88 -4.92
N PHE A 146 -16.23 23.74 -5.11
CA PHE A 146 -16.85 22.43 -5.36
C PHE A 146 -16.59 21.37 -4.25
N PRO A 147 -16.88 21.64 -2.97
CA PRO A 147 -16.52 20.76 -1.86
C PRO A 147 -17.26 19.41 -1.85
N ILE A 148 -18.52 19.40 -2.30
CA ILE A 148 -19.32 18.16 -2.38
C ILE A 148 -18.71 17.22 -3.44
N ILE A 149 -18.27 17.77 -4.58
CA ILE A 149 -17.64 16.99 -5.65
C ILE A 149 -16.30 16.45 -5.17
N ALA A 150 -15.50 17.25 -4.45
CA ALA A 150 -14.26 16.81 -3.83
C ALA A 150 -14.48 15.60 -2.90
N LEU A 151 -15.51 15.68 -2.05
CA LEU A 151 -15.86 14.58 -1.14
C LEU A 151 -16.28 13.32 -1.90
N ILE A 152 -17.14 13.47 -2.91
CA ILE A 152 -17.58 12.35 -3.76
C ILE A 152 -16.39 11.73 -4.49
N TYR A 153 -15.47 12.53 -5.04
CA TYR A 153 -14.25 12.07 -5.70
C TYR A 153 -13.33 11.30 -4.75
N GLY A 154 -13.04 11.83 -3.57
CA GLY A 154 -12.20 11.15 -2.58
C GLY A 154 -12.84 9.84 -2.09
N ALA A 155 -14.12 9.89 -1.69
CA ALA A 155 -14.82 8.73 -1.16
C ALA A 155 -14.98 7.62 -2.20
N GLN A 156 -15.41 7.94 -3.42
CA GLN A 156 -15.57 6.92 -4.47
C GLN A 156 -14.23 6.29 -4.83
N THR A 157 -13.14 7.07 -4.89
CA THR A 157 -11.81 6.55 -5.23
C THR A 157 -11.36 5.54 -4.20
N ILE A 158 -11.49 5.84 -2.91
CA ILE A 158 -11.12 4.92 -1.83
C ILE A 158 -11.97 3.65 -1.88
N LEU A 159 -13.29 3.78 -1.98
CA LEU A 159 -14.21 2.63 -1.97
C LEU A 159 -13.97 1.70 -3.17
N LEU A 160 -13.80 2.28 -4.36
CA LEU A 160 -13.57 1.51 -5.58
C LEU A 160 -12.17 0.88 -5.58
N CYS A 161 -11.14 1.55 -5.07
CA CYS A 161 -9.81 0.97 -4.92
C CYS A 161 -9.80 -0.18 -3.92
N LEU A 162 -10.51 -0.06 -2.79
CA LEU A 162 -10.68 -1.14 -1.84
C LEU A 162 -11.42 -2.34 -2.48
N GLY A 163 -12.51 -2.07 -3.19
CA GLY A 163 -13.25 -3.08 -3.96
C GLY A 163 -12.36 -3.77 -5.00
N ALA A 164 -11.56 -3.01 -5.73
CA ALA A 164 -10.61 -3.52 -6.72
C ALA A 164 -9.52 -4.39 -6.07
N MET A 165 -8.97 -3.99 -4.92
CA MET A 165 -8.03 -4.80 -4.15
C MET A 165 -8.64 -6.15 -3.76
N VAL A 166 -9.86 -6.15 -3.22
CA VAL A 166 -10.56 -7.39 -2.82
C VAL A 166 -10.89 -8.25 -4.05
N ALA A 167 -11.38 -7.65 -5.13
CA ALA A 167 -11.66 -8.37 -6.37
C ALA A 167 -10.38 -9.00 -6.95
N GLY A 168 -9.27 -8.25 -6.92
CA GLY A 168 -7.95 -8.71 -7.32
C GLY A 168 -7.48 -9.89 -6.47
N LEU A 169 -7.62 -9.81 -5.14
CA LEU A 169 -7.28 -10.88 -4.21
C LEU A 169 -8.02 -12.18 -4.56
N LEU A 170 -9.34 -12.10 -4.73
CA LEU A 170 -10.17 -13.25 -5.11
C LEU A 170 -9.78 -13.83 -6.47
N LEU A 171 -9.51 -12.95 -7.45
CA LEU A 171 -9.04 -13.36 -8.78
C LEU A 171 -7.67 -14.04 -8.70
N GLY A 172 -6.74 -13.46 -7.96
CA GLY A 172 -5.39 -13.99 -7.76
C GLY A 172 -5.41 -15.37 -7.12
N ARG A 173 -6.24 -15.58 -6.10
CA ARG A 173 -6.43 -16.91 -5.49
C ARG A 173 -6.93 -17.94 -6.51
N ARG A 174 -7.92 -17.57 -7.33
CA ARG A 174 -8.44 -18.44 -8.40
C ARG A 174 -7.39 -18.77 -9.46
N LEU A 175 -6.57 -17.80 -9.85
CA LEU A 175 -5.49 -18.00 -10.80
C LEU A 175 -4.40 -18.92 -10.23
N GLY A 176 -4.01 -18.71 -8.97
CA GLY A 176 -3.04 -19.56 -8.27
C GLY A 176 -3.50 -21.02 -8.19
N ALA A 177 -4.79 -21.25 -7.90
CA ALA A 177 -5.36 -22.59 -7.82
C ALA A 177 -5.43 -23.31 -9.17
N ARG A 178 -5.70 -22.61 -10.28
CA ARG A 178 -5.79 -23.21 -11.62
C ARG A 178 -4.46 -23.72 -12.18
N THR A 179 -3.36 -23.14 -11.72
CA THR A 179 -2.01 -23.50 -12.19
C THR A 179 -1.28 -24.44 -11.22
N ALA A 180 -1.96 -24.88 -10.16
CA ALA A 180 -1.45 -25.96 -9.32
C ALA A 180 -1.46 -27.26 -10.14
N PRO A 181 -0.34 -28.00 -10.23
CA PRO A 181 -0.35 -29.29 -10.89
C PRO A 181 -1.40 -30.17 -10.21
N ALA A 182 -2.31 -30.75 -10.99
CA ALA A 182 -3.16 -31.82 -10.50
C ALA A 182 -2.23 -32.86 -9.90
N VAL A 183 -2.34 -33.09 -8.60
CA VAL A 183 -1.77 -34.29 -7.98
C VAL A 183 -2.45 -35.42 -8.74
N ARG A 184 -1.72 -36.01 -9.69
CA ARG A 184 -2.09 -37.28 -10.27
C ARG A 184 -1.95 -38.24 -9.10
N ASP A 185 -3.08 -38.59 -8.50
CA ASP A 185 -3.21 -39.80 -7.72
C ASP A 185 -2.95 -40.98 -8.69
N GLY A 186 -1.67 -41.21 -9.01
CA GLY A 186 -1.19 -42.49 -9.52
C GLY A 186 -1.03 -43.39 -8.30
N GLU A 187 -1.74 -44.53 -8.26
CA GLU A 187 -1.15 -45.83 -8.63
C GLU A 187 0.00 -46.17 -7.68
N GLU A 188 -0.10 -47.17 -6.80
CA GLU A 188 -0.51 -48.57 -7.01
C GLU A 188 -0.39 -49.32 -5.64
N PRO A 189 -0.66 -50.64 -5.50
CA PRO A 189 -1.02 -51.63 -6.53
C PRO A 189 -2.35 -52.38 -6.32
#